data_AF-A0AAD6LDC1-F1
#
_entry.id   AF-A0AAD6LDC1-F1
#
_cell.length_a   1.000
_cell.length_b   1.000
_cell.length_c   1.000
_cell.angle_alpha   90.00
_cell.angle_beta   90.00
_cell.angle_gamma   90.00
#
_symmetry.space_group_name_H-M   'P 1'
#
loop_
_entity.id
_entity.type
_entity.pdbx_description
1 polymer ?
#
loop_
_entity_poly.entity_id
_entity_poly.type
_entity_poly.pdbx_seq_one_letter_code
_entity_poly.pdbx_strand_id
1 'polypeptide(L)'
;MVSEGNDNIQVVLTKPLTVDGDVAADYKAPNLAQRMLSLIRNIRPGSDLTHFKAIQLPPLFNIPKSQIQCFGESAYCFSKNLLQQCNNAENSLDRFTSVVAWSISTTRPPSFGVAPYNPILGETHHVSRGSLNVLLEQVSHHPPVSALHATDEKENIELIWCQQPVPKFYGTRVEAEVLGKRQLKLLNHGETYMMNSPKLMIRFLPPRVDWIGKVKISCQETGLEAELCYITSSLLGRRGEHRVKGKICQSSSMKTLYEVEGYWNSIVKAKDINSGKETIIYDAKEVFSELKTPIVKDLQGIWPTESTAVWSEVSRGILSKNWTKAREAKSTVEDNQRKLAKERESKGETWVPNHFTVSDSKEDGWDCSPIQERVPPAPIVVPL
;
A
#
# COMPACT_ATOMS: atom_id res chain seq x y z
N MET A 1 17.10 34.68 -3.76
CA MET A 1 18.56 34.60 -3.88
C MET A 1 18.90 33.16 -4.23
N VAL A 2 19.58 32.99 -5.36
CA VAL A 2 20.21 31.78 -5.93
C VAL A 2 19.41 30.47 -5.81
N SER A 3 18.69 30.13 -6.88
CA SER A 3 18.30 28.76 -7.19
C SER A 3 19.58 27.97 -7.50
N GLU A 4 20.10 27.24 -6.51
CA GLU A 4 21.11 26.22 -6.77
C GLU A 4 20.45 25.11 -7.60
N GLY A 5 21.05 24.84 -8.76
CA GLY A 5 20.64 23.78 -9.66
C GLY A 5 20.65 22.42 -8.96
N ASN A 6 19.68 21.60 -9.30
CA ASN A 6 19.39 20.30 -8.70
C ASN A 6 20.37 19.20 -9.19
N ASP A 7 21.65 19.54 -9.37
CA ASP A 7 22.63 18.74 -10.11
C ASP A 7 23.12 17.47 -9.38
N ASN A 8 22.61 17.19 -8.18
CA ASN A 8 23.06 16.07 -7.33
C ASN A 8 21.94 15.14 -6.84
N ILE A 9 20.70 15.22 -7.35
CA ILE A 9 19.68 14.23 -6.97
C ILE A 9 20.06 12.85 -7.48
N GLN A 10 20.26 11.93 -6.54
CA GLN A 10 20.47 10.52 -6.81
C GLN A 10 19.23 9.75 -6.41
N VAL A 11 18.79 8.84 -7.27
CA VAL A 11 17.61 8.01 -7.06
C VAL A 11 17.99 6.53 -7.01
N VAL A 12 17.29 5.76 -6.18
CA VAL A 12 17.41 4.30 -6.17
C VAL A 12 16.04 3.68 -6.38
N LEU A 13 15.89 2.97 -7.49
CA LEU A 13 14.68 2.23 -7.86
C LEU A 13 14.92 0.73 -7.69
N THR A 14 13.92 0.02 -7.16
CA THR A 14 14.00 -1.42 -6.92
C THR A 14 12.76 -2.12 -7.47
N LYS A 15 12.89 -3.43 -7.75
CA LYS A 15 11.83 -4.23 -8.36
C LYS A 15 10.56 -4.20 -7.49
N PRO A 16 9.35 -4.08 -8.06
CA PRO A 16 8.09 -4.12 -7.32
C PRO A 16 7.94 -5.34 -6.40
N LEU A 17 7.18 -5.19 -5.30
CA LEU A 17 6.85 -6.32 -4.43
C LEU A 17 5.99 -7.34 -5.20
N THR A 18 6.37 -8.62 -5.09
CA THR A 18 5.59 -9.75 -5.62
C THR A 18 4.58 -10.24 -4.58
N VAL A 19 3.65 -11.11 -4.99
CA VAL A 19 2.64 -11.73 -4.12
C VAL A 19 3.27 -12.57 -2.99
N ASP A 20 4.38 -13.23 -3.29
CA ASP A 20 5.14 -14.02 -2.30
C ASP A 20 6.02 -13.13 -1.39
N GLY A 21 6.01 -11.82 -1.62
CA GLY A 21 6.82 -10.85 -0.87
C GLY A 21 8.31 -10.92 -1.20
N ASP A 22 8.73 -11.63 -2.24
CA ASP A 22 10.13 -11.80 -2.63
C ASP A 22 10.72 -10.45 -3.07
N VAL A 23 11.45 -9.82 -2.15
CA VAL A 23 12.38 -8.75 -2.48
C VAL A 23 13.65 -9.44 -2.94
N ALA A 24 13.97 -9.31 -4.23
CA ALA A 24 15.21 -9.74 -4.90
C ALA A 24 15.98 -10.83 -4.14
N ALA A 25 15.88 -12.09 -4.60
CA ALA A 25 16.36 -13.38 -4.08
C ALA A 25 17.67 -13.46 -3.23
N ASP A 26 18.43 -12.37 -3.05
CA ASP A 26 19.71 -12.27 -2.35
C ASP A 26 19.66 -11.62 -0.95
N TYR A 27 18.48 -11.24 -0.44
CA TYR A 27 18.34 -10.64 0.89
C TYR A 27 17.78 -11.60 1.94
N LYS A 28 18.65 -12.31 2.67
CA LYS A 28 18.26 -13.03 3.91
C LYS A 28 19.26 -12.76 5.02
N ALA A 29 18.95 -11.82 5.90
CA ALA A 29 19.71 -11.65 7.13
C ALA A 29 19.59 -12.92 8.00
N PRO A 30 20.70 -13.50 8.49
CA PRO A 30 20.65 -14.71 9.30
C PRO A 30 19.93 -14.47 10.62
N ASN A 31 19.13 -15.45 11.05
CA ASN A 31 18.38 -15.45 12.31
C ASN A 31 17.33 -14.33 12.46
N LEU A 32 16.73 -13.87 11.35
CA LEU A 32 15.79 -12.75 11.31
C LEU A 32 14.66 -12.86 12.35
N ALA A 33 14.02 -14.03 12.46
CA ALA A 33 12.95 -14.26 13.44
C ALA A 33 13.43 -14.08 14.90
N GLN A 34 14.60 -14.61 15.26
CA GLN A 34 15.17 -14.44 16.60
C GLN A 34 15.53 -12.97 16.88
N ARG A 35 16.06 -12.26 15.88
CA ARG A 35 16.40 -10.84 16.01
C ARG A 35 15.16 -9.95 16.09
N MET A 36 14.06 -10.31 15.41
CA MET A 36 12.79 -9.62 15.60
C MET A 36 12.22 -9.85 16.99
N LEU A 37 12.24 -11.10 17.47
CA LEU A 37 11.81 -11.44 18.82
C LEU A 37 12.59 -10.63 19.88
N SER A 38 13.89 -10.37 19.66
CA SER A 38 14.67 -9.53 20.58
C SER A 38 14.25 -8.05 20.57
N LEU A 39 13.86 -7.50 19.41
CA LEU A 39 13.34 -6.13 19.29
C LEU A 39 12.02 -5.93 20.06
N ILE A 40 11.18 -6.97 20.12
CA ILE A 40 9.87 -6.91 20.76
C ILE A 40 9.84 -7.48 22.18
N ARG A 41 10.96 -7.99 22.70
CA ARG A 41 11.03 -8.69 24.01
C ARG A 41 10.53 -7.83 25.16
N ASN A 42 10.73 -6.52 25.08
CA ASN A 42 10.36 -5.57 26.14
C ASN A 42 8.98 -4.92 25.91
N ILE A 43 8.24 -5.32 24.88
CA ILE A 43 6.92 -4.78 24.56
C ILE A 43 5.85 -5.60 25.28
N ARG A 44 4.91 -4.92 25.92
CA ARG A 44 3.78 -5.58 26.59
C ARG A 44 2.68 -5.93 25.58
N PRO A 45 2.05 -7.12 25.63
CA PRO A 45 0.85 -7.39 24.85
C PRO A 45 -0.22 -6.32 25.07
N GLY A 46 -0.90 -5.91 23.99
CA GLY A 46 -1.85 -4.81 23.95
C GLY A 46 -1.24 -3.45 23.58
N SER A 47 0.09 -3.32 23.53
CA SER A 47 0.76 -2.05 23.22
C SER A 47 0.47 -1.58 21.79
N ASP A 48 0.17 -0.29 21.68
CA ASP A 48 0.13 0.44 20.41
C ASP A 48 1.57 0.65 19.90
N LEU A 49 1.83 0.23 18.66
CA LEU A 49 3.13 0.35 18.01
C LEU A 49 3.23 1.55 17.07
N THR A 50 2.19 2.38 16.98
CA THR A 50 2.17 3.61 16.15
C THR A 50 3.28 4.58 16.55
N HIS A 51 3.54 4.68 17.86
CA HIS A 51 4.67 5.44 18.42
C HIS A 51 5.88 4.56 18.72
N PHE A 52 5.74 3.24 18.64
CA PHE A 52 6.89 2.36 18.77
C PHE A 52 7.80 2.67 17.60
N LYS A 53 9.05 2.99 17.91
CA LYS A 53 10.04 3.51 16.97
C LYS A 53 10.29 2.51 15.83
N ALA A 54 9.40 2.46 14.83
CA ALA A 54 9.73 2.04 13.48
C ALA A 54 10.93 2.84 12.95
N ILE A 55 11.09 4.06 13.49
CA ILE A 55 12.28 4.95 13.45
C ILE A 55 13.57 4.24 13.92
N GLN A 56 13.53 3.10 14.61
CA GLN A 56 14.75 2.43 15.10
C GLN A 56 14.95 1.00 14.60
N LEU A 57 14.16 0.54 13.61
CA LEU A 57 14.54 -0.70 12.92
C LEU A 57 15.93 -0.49 12.30
N PRO A 58 16.92 -1.34 12.62
CA PRO A 58 18.20 -1.31 11.92
C PRO A 58 17.98 -1.53 10.42
N PRO A 59 18.83 -0.95 9.53
CA PRO A 59 18.72 -1.15 8.08
C PRO A 59 18.67 -2.62 7.65
N LEU A 60 19.20 -3.54 8.46
CA LEU A 60 19.11 -4.98 8.28
C LEU A 60 17.67 -5.53 8.24
N PHE A 61 16.69 -4.80 8.78
CA PHE A 61 15.27 -5.16 8.70
C PHE A 61 14.53 -4.34 7.66
N ASN A 62 15.22 -3.48 6.91
CA ASN A 62 14.58 -2.65 5.90
C ASN A 62 14.68 -3.28 4.52
N ILE A 63 13.57 -3.23 3.79
CA ILE A 63 13.61 -3.33 2.33
C ILE A 63 13.99 -1.94 1.77
N PRO A 64 14.68 -1.85 0.63
CA PRO A 64 15.07 -0.59 0.01
C PRO A 64 13.89 0.11 -0.67
N LYS A 65 12.84 0.40 0.12
CA LYS A 65 11.60 1.09 -0.26
C LYS A 65 10.97 1.75 0.95
N SER A 66 10.40 2.93 0.75
CA SER A 66 9.52 3.59 1.69
C SER A 66 8.12 2.97 1.70
N GLN A 67 7.39 3.15 2.81
CA GLN A 67 6.04 2.63 2.94
C GLN A 67 5.10 3.24 1.89
N ILE A 68 5.27 4.51 1.52
CA ILE A 68 4.44 5.13 0.47
C ILE A 68 4.75 4.56 -0.91
N GLN A 69 5.96 4.08 -1.18
CA GLN A 69 6.26 3.35 -2.41
C GLN A 69 5.54 2.00 -2.43
N CYS A 70 5.60 1.23 -1.33
CA CYS A 70 4.87 -0.04 -1.22
C CYS A 70 3.35 0.15 -1.36
N PHE A 71 2.83 1.25 -0.80
CA PHE A 71 1.43 1.62 -0.93
C PHE A 71 1.07 1.97 -2.38
N GLY A 72 1.86 2.81 -3.04
CA GLY A 72 1.69 3.16 -4.46
C GLY A 72 1.76 1.94 -5.38
N GLU A 73 2.70 1.02 -5.15
CA GLU A 73 2.83 -0.20 -5.97
C GLU A 73 1.56 -1.05 -5.99
N SER A 74 0.77 -1.03 -4.91
CA SER A 74 -0.55 -1.70 -4.89
C SER A 74 -1.56 -1.09 -5.87
N ALA A 75 -1.36 0.16 -6.28
CA ALA A 75 -2.22 0.92 -7.18
C ALA A 75 -1.75 0.94 -8.64
N TYR A 76 -0.48 0.65 -8.96
CA TYR A 76 0.03 0.72 -10.34
C TYR A 76 0.79 -0.51 -10.85
N CYS A 77 1.33 -1.38 -9.99
CA CYS A 77 2.21 -2.49 -10.42
C CYS A 77 1.45 -3.78 -10.73
N PHE A 78 0.74 -3.90 -11.84
CA PHE A 78 0.02 -5.12 -12.23
C PHE A 78 0.20 -5.41 -13.72
N SER A 79 0.68 -6.58 -14.12
CA SER A 79 0.95 -6.84 -15.54
C SER A 79 -0.32 -6.84 -16.39
N LYS A 80 -1.39 -7.45 -15.87
CA LYS A 80 -2.75 -7.35 -16.41
C LYS A 80 -3.44 -6.08 -15.89
N ASN A 81 -3.91 -5.21 -16.78
CA ASN A 81 -4.57 -3.95 -16.40
C ASN A 81 -5.99 -4.20 -15.83
N LEU A 82 -6.08 -4.57 -14.56
CA LEU A 82 -7.36 -4.82 -13.87
C LEU A 82 -8.18 -3.54 -13.70
N LEU A 83 -7.56 -2.37 -13.60
CA LEU A 83 -8.29 -1.09 -13.53
C LEU A 83 -9.10 -0.85 -14.81
N GLN A 84 -8.48 -1.04 -15.97
CA GLN A 84 -9.19 -0.96 -17.25
C GLN A 84 -10.35 -1.95 -17.34
N GLN A 85 -10.18 -3.17 -16.81
CA GLN A 85 -11.24 -4.17 -16.79
C GLN A 85 -12.46 -3.74 -15.97
N CYS A 86 -12.26 -2.95 -14.90
CA CYS A 86 -13.36 -2.39 -14.12
C CYS A 86 -14.27 -1.49 -14.97
N ASN A 87 -13.72 -0.81 -15.99
CA ASN A 87 -14.49 0.07 -16.87
C ASN A 87 -15.14 -0.63 -18.06
N ASN A 88 -14.56 -1.73 -18.54
CA ASN A 88 -14.92 -2.33 -19.83
C ASN A 88 -16.23 -3.13 -19.81
N ALA A 89 -16.74 -3.52 -18.64
CA ALA A 89 -17.95 -4.33 -18.57
C ALA A 89 -19.23 -3.49 -18.75
N GLU A 90 -20.19 -4.02 -19.51
CA GLU A 90 -21.42 -3.31 -19.89
C GLU A 90 -22.40 -3.16 -18.72
N ASN A 91 -22.57 -4.21 -17.91
CA ASN A 91 -23.47 -4.18 -16.77
C ASN A 91 -22.73 -3.90 -15.45
N SER A 92 -23.45 -3.30 -14.50
CA SER A 92 -22.90 -2.88 -13.21
C SER A 92 -22.38 -4.04 -12.36
N LEU A 93 -22.98 -5.22 -12.46
CA LEU A 93 -22.60 -6.40 -11.67
C LEU A 93 -21.25 -6.97 -12.11
N ASP A 94 -21.00 -7.03 -13.42
CA ASP A 94 -19.72 -7.45 -13.98
C ASP A 94 -18.63 -6.42 -13.66
N ARG A 95 -18.92 -5.11 -13.80
CA ARG A 95 -17.98 -4.05 -13.35
C ARG A 95 -17.66 -4.19 -11.87
N PHE A 96 -18.67 -4.36 -11.03
CA PHE A 96 -18.49 -4.55 -9.60
C PHE A 96 -17.66 -5.80 -9.27
N THR A 97 -17.86 -6.89 -10.02
CA THR A 97 -17.06 -8.12 -9.89
C THR A 97 -15.59 -7.87 -10.28
N SER A 98 -15.33 -7.08 -11.33
CA SER A 98 -13.98 -6.64 -11.68
C SER A 98 -13.36 -5.74 -10.61
N VAL A 99 -14.13 -4.85 -9.97
CA VAL A 99 -13.66 -4.03 -8.84
C VAL A 99 -13.30 -4.91 -7.63
N VAL A 100 -14.09 -5.96 -7.35
CA VAL A 100 -13.76 -6.95 -6.33
C VAL A 100 -12.43 -7.64 -6.64
N ALA A 101 -12.21 -8.08 -7.89
CA ALA A 101 -10.96 -8.69 -8.31
C ALA A 101 -9.76 -7.74 -8.22
N TRP A 102 -9.94 -6.49 -8.65
CA TRP A 102 -8.91 -5.46 -8.52
C TRP A 102 -8.58 -5.16 -7.06
N SER A 103 -9.58 -5.05 -6.18
CA SER A 103 -9.38 -4.83 -4.74
C SER A 103 -8.52 -5.94 -4.11
N ILE A 104 -8.79 -7.20 -4.44
CA ILE A 104 -7.98 -8.36 -4.02
C ILE A 104 -6.54 -8.23 -4.54
N SER A 105 -6.33 -7.79 -5.78
CA SER A 105 -4.97 -7.61 -6.34
C SER A 105 -4.11 -6.57 -5.62
N THR A 106 -4.72 -5.70 -4.80
CA THR A 106 -3.97 -4.70 -4.02
C THR A 106 -3.34 -5.29 -2.75
N THR A 107 -3.68 -6.52 -2.36
CA THR A 107 -3.14 -7.14 -1.13
C THR A 107 -1.74 -7.71 -1.35
N ARG A 108 -0.72 -6.93 -1.03
CA ARG A 108 0.70 -7.28 -1.23
C ARG A 108 1.48 -7.15 0.08
N PRO A 109 1.69 -8.25 0.83
CA PRO A 109 2.45 -8.15 2.06
C PRO A 109 3.95 -8.06 1.76
N PRO A 110 4.74 -7.35 2.59
CA PRO A 110 6.18 -7.53 2.58
C PRO A 110 6.54 -8.94 3.08
N SER A 111 7.72 -9.41 2.70
CA SER A 111 8.31 -10.63 3.25
C SER A 111 8.38 -10.59 4.78
N PHE A 112 8.24 -11.77 5.41
CA PHE A 112 8.40 -11.89 6.86
C PHE A 112 9.77 -11.35 7.30
N GLY A 113 9.71 -10.42 8.25
CA GLY A 113 10.86 -9.89 8.98
C GLY A 113 11.62 -8.78 8.30
N VAL A 114 11.11 -8.27 7.20
CA VAL A 114 11.54 -7.01 6.64
C VAL A 114 10.37 -6.02 6.61
N ALA A 115 10.67 -4.74 6.70
CA ALA A 115 9.70 -3.65 6.68
C ALA A 115 10.20 -2.52 5.77
N PRO A 116 9.32 -1.76 5.11
CA PRO A 116 9.74 -0.56 4.40
C PRO A 116 10.30 0.50 5.36
N TYR A 117 10.95 1.52 4.81
CA TYR A 117 11.28 2.73 5.55
C TYR A 117 9.99 3.42 6.03
N ASN A 118 10.02 3.97 7.24
CA ASN A 118 8.94 4.81 7.73
C ASN A 118 9.02 6.16 7.02
N PRO A 119 8.00 6.59 6.26
CA PRO A 119 8.07 7.80 5.47
C PRO A 119 8.29 9.04 6.33
N ILE A 120 9.09 9.96 5.81
CA ILE A 120 9.28 11.27 6.44
C ILE A 120 8.07 12.17 6.19
N LEU A 121 7.84 13.16 7.06
CA LEU A 121 6.74 14.11 6.83
C LEU A 121 6.98 14.90 5.54
N GLY A 122 5.98 14.93 4.64
CA GLY A 122 6.08 15.56 3.33
C GLY A 122 6.82 14.74 2.27
N GLU A 123 7.19 13.49 2.56
CA GLU A 123 7.72 12.57 1.55
C GLU A 123 6.67 12.34 0.45
N THR A 124 7.09 12.32 -0.81
CA THR A 124 6.23 12.10 -1.96
C THR A 124 6.58 10.83 -2.70
N HIS A 125 5.62 10.28 -3.45
CA HIS A 125 5.91 9.28 -4.48
C HIS A 125 5.10 9.53 -5.75
N HIS A 126 5.79 9.86 -6.85
CA HIS A 126 5.17 10.24 -8.12
C HIS A 126 5.63 9.30 -9.24
N VAL A 127 4.70 8.53 -9.79
CA VAL A 127 4.98 7.55 -10.85
C VAL A 127 3.89 7.54 -11.91
N SER A 128 4.26 7.23 -13.15
CA SER A 128 3.33 7.00 -14.25
C SER A 128 3.44 5.59 -14.79
N ARG A 129 2.32 5.03 -15.23
CA ARG A 129 2.27 3.78 -15.97
C ARG A 129 1.23 3.88 -17.08
N GLY A 130 1.70 3.96 -18.32
CA GLY A 130 0.81 4.26 -19.45
C GLY A 130 0.14 5.61 -19.22
N SER A 131 -1.20 5.63 -19.19
CA SER A 131 -2.02 6.82 -18.91
C SER A 131 -2.35 7.02 -17.43
N LEU A 132 -2.05 6.04 -16.56
CA LEU A 132 -2.27 6.14 -15.12
C LEU A 132 -1.11 6.92 -14.47
N ASN A 133 -1.41 8.09 -13.91
CA ASN A 133 -0.47 8.88 -13.12
C ASN A 133 -0.84 8.75 -11.64
N VAL A 134 0.14 8.48 -10.77
CA VAL A 134 -0.07 8.24 -9.33
C VAL A 134 0.83 9.15 -8.53
N LEU A 135 0.25 9.85 -7.56
CA LEU A 135 0.94 10.72 -6.62
C LEU A 135 0.56 10.33 -5.19
N LEU A 136 1.56 10.15 -4.34
CA LEU A 136 1.41 9.97 -2.91
C LEU A 136 2.13 11.07 -2.13
N GLU A 137 1.61 11.38 -0.95
CA GLU A 137 2.28 12.24 0.03
C GLU A 137 2.10 11.69 1.45
N GLN A 138 3.15 11.73 2.27
CA GLN A 138 3.05 11.50 3.70
C GLN A 138 2.55 12.78 4.38
N VAL A 139 1.24 12.85 4.62
CA VAL A 139 0.55 14.04 5.12
C VAL A 139 0.65 14.23 6.64
N SER A 140 0.92 13.15 7.38
CA SER A 140 1.18 13.19 8.83
C SER A 140 2.19 12.11 9.24
N HIS A 141 2.99 12.37 10.28
CA HIS A 141 3.98 11.43 10.80
C HIS A 141 3.59 10.83 12.16
N HIS A 142 2.89 11.58 13.01
CA HIS A 142 2.42 11.15 14.33
C HIS A 142 0.96 11.59 14.55
N PRO A 143 -0.03 10.73 14.22
CA PRO A 143 0.09 9.38 13.66
C PRO A 143 0.56 9.39 12.18
N PRO A 144 1.10 8.28 11.65
CA PRO A 144 1.49 8.19 10.25
C PRO A 144 0.25 8.12 9.36
N VAL A 145 0.15 9.05 8.41
CA VAL A 145 -0.94 9.10 7.43
C VAL A 145 -0.37 9.39 6.05
N SER A 146 -0.77 8.58 5.07
CA SER A 146 -0.36 8.72 3.67
C SER A 146 -1.60 8.93 2.80
N ALA A 147 -1.55 9.91 1.92
CA ALA A 147 -2.58 10.16 0.92
C ALA A 147 -2.11 9.68 -0.46
N LEU A 148 -3.03 9.19 -1.29
CA LEU A 148 -2.80 8.80 -2.68
C LEU A 148 -3.89 9.41 -3.57
N HIS A 149 -3.45 10.02 -4.66
CA HIS A 149 -4.30 10.40 -5.79
C HIS A 149 -3.76 9.71 -7.04
N ALA A 150 -4.64 9.12 -7.83
CA ALA A 150 -4.27 8.64 -9.15
C ALA A 150 -5.34 8.96 -10.17
N THR A 151 -4.92 9.34 -11.37
CA THR A 151 -5.84 9.61 -12.48
C THR A 151 -5.35 8.92 -13.75
N ASP A 152 -6.26 8.21 -14.42
CA ASP A 152 -6.05 7.68 -15.77
C ASP A 152 -6.92 8.46 -16.75
N GLU A 153 -6.31 9.35 -17.53
CA GLU A 153 -7.04 10.22 -18.45
C GLU A 153 -7.62 9.46 -19.64
N LYS A 154 -7.01 8.34 -20.03
CA LYS A 154 -7.46 7.56 -21.18
C LYS A 154 -8.69 6.75 -20.83
N GLU A 155 -8.66 6.12 -19.66
CA GLU A 155 -9.76 5.27 -19.19
C GLU A 155 -10.78 6.06 -18.35
N ASN A 156 -10.54 7.34 -18.03
CA ASN A 156 -11.36 8.16 -17.13
C ASN A 156 -11.59 7.49 -15.75
N ILE A 157 -10.49 7.12 -15.10
CA ILE A 157 -10.47 6.50 -13.76
C ILE A 157 -9.81 7.45 -12.77
N GLU A 158 -10.35 7.52 -11.56
CA GLU A 158 -9.73 8.24 -10.44
C GLU A 158 -9.65 7.35 -9.19
N LEU A 159 -8.51 7.40 -8.50
CA LEU A 159 -8.30 6.79 -7.18
C LEU A 159 -8.01 7.89 -6.15
N ILE A 160 -8.69 7.85 -5.01
CA ILE A 160 -8.43 8.74 -3.87
C ILE A 160 -8.38 7.89 -2.61
N TRP A 161 -7.19 7.74 -2.03
CA TRP A 161 -6.99 6.96 -0.82
C TRP A 161 -6.36 7.81 0.28
N CYS A 162 -6.79 7.59 1.53
CA CYS A 162 -6.19 8.14 2.74
C CYS A 162 -5.96 6.95 3.68
N GLN A 163 -4.74 6.76 4.14
CA GLN A 163 -4.36 5.54 4.87
C GLN A 163 -3.58 5.84 6.15
N GLN A 164 -4.09 5.32 7.26
CA GLN A 164 -3.46 5.38 8.58
C GLN A 164 -3.27 3.95 9.13
N PRO A 165 -2.04 3.40 9.10
CA PRO A 165 -1.76 2.12 9.74
C PRO A 165 -1.71 2.26 11.27
N VAL A 166 -2.43 1.39 11.97
CA VAL A 166 -2.50 1.30 13.43
C VAL A 166 -2.05 -0.09 13.88
N PRO A 167 -0.72 -0.30 14.06
CA PRO A 167 -0.17 -1.58 14.49
C PRO A 167 -0.35 -1.82 16.00
N LYS A 168 -0.88 -2.99 16.36
CA LYS A 168 -1.05 -3.43 17.74
C LYS A 168 -0.36 -4.76 18.00
N PHE A 169 0.41 -4.83 19.08
CA PHE A 169 1.12 -6.04 19.48
C PHE A 169 0.26 -6.92 20.40
N TYR A 170 0.20 -8.22 20.13
CA TYR A 170 -0.57 -9.21 20.89
C TYR A 170 0.32 -10.29 21.53
N GLY A 171 1.61 -10.01 21.75
CA GLY A 171 2.56 -10.96 22.33
C GLY A 171 3.22 -11.87 21.29
N THR A 172 2.43 -12.65 20.56
CA THR A 172 2.96 -13.60 19.53
C THR A 172 2.76 -13.13 18.10
N ARG A 173 2.02 -12.03 17.91
CA ARG A 173 1.75 -11.41 16.62
C ARG A 173 1.58 -9.90 16.74
N VAL A 174 1.77 -9.20 15.64
CA VAL A 174 1.34 -7.83 15.40
C VAL A 174 0.20 -7.86 14.41
N GLU A 175 -0.85 -7.09 14.66
CA GLU A 175 -1.91 -6.82 13.68
C GLU A 175 -1.90 -5.33 13.40
N ALA A 176 -1.73 -4.94 12.14
CA ALA A 176 -1.87 -3.57 11.70
C ALA A 176 -3.21 -3.39 11.01
N GLU A 177 -4.11 -2.69 11.70
CA GLU A 177 -5.33 -2.17 11.10
C GLU A 177 -4.99 -1.00 10.20
N VAL A 178 -5.72 -0.85 9.10
CA VAL A 178 -5.46 0.16 8.09
C VAL A 178 -6.71 1.02 8.00
N LEU A 179 -6.71 2.13 8.74
CA LEU A 179 -7.81 3.09 8.78
C LEU A 179 -7.74 4.04 7.59
N GLY A 180 -8.85 4.74 7.34
CA GLY A 180 -9.01 5.70 6.27
C GLY A 180 -9.77 5.15 5.05
N LYS A 181 -10.10 6.06 4.13
CA LYS A 181 -10.99 5.80 2.99
C LYS A 181 -10.18 5.33 1.78
N ARG A 182 -10.71 4.35 1.03
CA ARG A 182 -10.21 4.01 -0.31
C ARG A 182 -11.35 4.12 -1.31
N GLN A 183 -11.18 5.02 -2.27
CA GLN A 183 -12.15 5.29 -3.32
C GLN A 183 -11.57 4.93 -4.69
N LEU A 184 -12.42 4.31 -5.52
CA LEU A 184 -12.22 4.16 -6.96
C LEU A 184 -13.44 4.80 -7.65
N LYS A 185 -13.22 5.73 -8.56
CA LYS A 185 -14.26 6.31 -9.40
C LYS A 185 -14.10 5.86 -10.84
N LEU A 186 -15.19 5.34 -11.40
CA LEU A 186 -15.31 5.02 -12.82
C LEU A 186 -16.13 6.13 -13.47
N LEU A 187 -15.46 7.17 -13.95
CA LEU A 187 -16.13 8.43 -14.32
C LEU A 187 -17.04 8.26 -15.54
N ASN A 188 -16.72 7.32 -16.45
CA ASN A 188 -17.56 6.99 -17.61
C ASN A 188 -18.95 6.46 -17.21
N HIS A 189 -19.06 5.86 -16.02
CA HIS A 189 -20.29 5.25 -15.52
C HIS A 189 -20.96 6.06 -14.41
N GLY A 190 -20.29 7.13 -13.93
CA GLY A 190 -20.72 7.88 -12.75
C GLY A 190 -20.74 7.03 -11.47
N GLU A 191 -19.90 5.99 -11.40
CA GLU A 191 -19.89 5.03 -10.29
C GLU A 191 -18.74 5.30 -9.32
N THR A 192 -19.05 5.31 -8.02
CA THR A 192 -18.06 5.48 -6.94
C THR A 192 -18.03 4.25 -6.05
N TYR A 193 -16.88 3.58 -6.02
CA TYR A 193 -16.65 2.40 -5.20
C TYR A 193 -15.88 2.78 -3.95
N MET A 194 -16.51 2.58 -2.80
CA MET A 194 -15.92 2.79 -1.48
C MET A 194 -15.49 1.46 -0.89
N MET A 195 -14.26 1.40 -0.35
CA MET A 195 -13.74 0.21 0.30
C MET A 195 -12.84 0.52 1.49
N ASN A 196 -12.79 -0.41 2.44
CA ASN A 196 -11.78 -0.44 3.48
C ASN A 196 -10.64 -1.41 3.10
N SER A 197 -9.65 -1.56 3.99
CA SER A 197 -8.51 -2.45 3.80
C SER A 197 -8.56 -3.64 4.75
N PRO A 198 -7.99 -4.81 4.39
CA PRO A 198 -7.74 -5.88 5.34
C PRO A 198 -6.63 -5.48 6.32
N LYS A 199 -6.54 -6.20 7.44
CA LYS A 199 -5.49 -6.00 8.45
C LYS A 199 -4.26 -6.83 8.08
N LEU A 200 -3.07 -6.26 8.23
CA LEU A 200 -1.82 -7.01 8.07
C LEU A 200 -1.50 -7.75 9.37
N MET A 201 -1.40 -9.06 9.33
CA MET A 201 -0.97 -9.88 10.47
C MET A 201 0.49 -10.32 10.27
N ILE A 202 1.35 -10.00 11.23
CA ILE A 202 2.73 -10.51 11.32
C ILE A 202 2.79 -11.43 12.54
N ARG A 203 2.87 -12.75 12.35
CA ARG A 203 3.02 -13.72 13.44
C ARG A 203 4.47 -14.16 13.57
N PHE A 204 5.01 -14.14 14.78
CA PHE A 204 6.41 -14.51 15.01
C PHE A 204 6.62 -16.02 15.18
N LEU A 205 5.60 -16.77 15.63
CA LEU A 205 5.69 -18.21 15.91
C LEU A 205 4.41 -18.96 15.49
N PRO A 206 4.46 -19.83 14.45
CA PRO A 206 5.51 -19.89 13.44
C PRO A 206 5.54 -18.59 12.60
N PRO A 207 6.74 -18.15 12.14
CA PRO A 207 6.92 -16.95 11.33
C PRO A 207 6.03 -16.91 10.09
N ARG A 208 5.19 -15.87 9.97
CA ARG A 208 4.42 -15.61 8.74
C ARG A 208 3.84 -14.21 8.68
N VAL A 209 3.55 -13.76 7.47
CA VAL A 209 2.77 -12.55 7.19
C VAL A 209 1.53 -12.97 6.40
N ASP A 210 0.36 -12.44 6.76
CA ASP A 210 -0.89 -12.73 6.05
C ASP A 210 -1.84 -11.53 6.17
N TRP A 211 -2.83 -11.48 5.28
CA TRP A 211 -3.94 -10.55 5.38
C TRP A 211 -5.10 -11.21 6.13
N ILE A 212 -5.73 -10.48 7.05
CA ILE A 212 -6.85 -10.95 7.85
C ILE A 212 -7.96 -9.91 7.95
N GLY A 213 -9.16 -10.34 8.33
CA GLY A 213 -10.27 -9.44 8.64
C GLY A 213 -11.23 -9.25 7.48
N LYS A 214 -12.15 -8.30 7.63
CA LYS A 214 -13.24 -8.06 6.68
C LYS A 214 -12.96 -6.88 5.79
N VAL A 215 -13.16 -7.07 4.48
CA VAL A 215 -13.17 -6.01 3.48
C VAL A 215 -14.59 -5.85 2.97
N LYS A 216 -15.14 -4.65 3.10
CA LYS A 216 -16.40 -4.23 2.52
C LYS A 216 -16.10 -3.36 1.29
N ILE A 217 -16.77 -3.65 0.19
CA ILE A 217 -16.77 -2.82 -1.02
C ILE A 217 -18.22 -2.46 -1.29
N SER A 218 -18.51 -1.20 -1.59
CA SER A 218 -19.87 -0.73 -1.88
C SER A 218 -19.88 0.31 -2.98
N CYS A 219 -20.88 0.26 -3.85
CA CYS A 219 -21.16 1.28 -4.85
C CYS A 219 -22.61 1.74 -4.67
N GLN A 220 -22.79 2.99 -4.23
CA GLN A 220 -24.10 3.52 -3.87
C GLN A 220 -25.01 3.66 -5.09
N GLU A 221 -24.42 4.07 -6.22
CA GLU A 221 -25.13 4.34 -7.47
C GLU A 221 -25.75 3.07 -8.07
N THR A 222 -25.09 1.92 -7.86
CA THR A 222 -25.59 0.61 -8.34
C THR A 222 -26.34 -0.17 -7.26
N GLY A 223 -26.18 0.19 -5.98
CA GLY A 223 -26.71 -0.54 -4.84
C GLY A 223 -26.08 -1.92 -4.65
N LEU A 224 -24.85 -2.11 -5.13
CA LEU A 224 -24.09 -3.36 -4.99
C LEU A 224 -23.11 -3.27 -3.83
N GLU A 225 -23.00 -4.38 -3.10
CA GLU A 225 -22.08 -4.55 -1.97
C GLU A 225 -21.37 -5.89 -2.04
N ALA A 226 -20.10 -5.90 -1.63
CA ALA A 226 -19.36 -7.12 -1.32
C ALA A 226 -18.86 -7.11 0.12
N GLU A 227 -18.94 -8.27 0.77
CA GLU A 227 -18.23 -8.56 2.02
C GLU A 227 -17.27 -9.71 1.77
N LEU A 228 -15.98 -9.44 1.88
CA LEU A 228 -14.89 -10.41 1.80
C LEU A 228 -14.28 -10.62 3.18
N CYS A 229 -13.97 -11.86 3.53
CA CYS A 229 -13.29 -12.27 4.74
C CYS A 229 -11.95 -12.88 4.37
N TYR A 230 -10.87 -12.24 4.79
CA TYR A 230 -9.51 -12.74 4.71
C TYR A 230 -9.23 -13.60 5.93
N ILE A 231 -8.94 -14.88 5.69
CA ILE A 231 -8.87 -15.92 6.71
C ILE A 231 -7.49 -16.57 6.69
N THR A 232 -6.85 -16.57 7.85
CA THR A 232 -5.65 -17.36 8.12
C THR A 232 -6.03 -18.45 9.13
N SER A 233 -6.36 -19.65 8.67
CA SER A 233 -6.77 -20.74 9.57
C SER A 233 -5.57 -21.25 10.39
N SER A 234 -5.75 -21.52 11.69
CA SER A 234 -4.93 -22.54 12.38
C SER A 234 -5.58 -23.02 13.69
N LEU A 235 -6.11 -24.25 13.68
CA LEU A 235 -6.17 -25.10 14.89
C LEU A 235 -5.79 -26.58 14.61
N LEU A 236 -6.04 -27.15 13.41
CA LEU A 236 -5.87 -28.60 13.18
C LEU A 236 -5.38 -29.03 11.76
N GLY A 237 -4.60 -28.19 11.07
CA GLY A 237 -3.93 -28.60 9.81
C GLY A 237 -3.49 -27.42 8.94
N ARG A 238 -2.47 -27.63 8.10
CA ARG A 238 -1.92 -26.66 7.12
C ARG A 238 -2.90 -26.24 6.00
N ARG A 239 -4.21 -26.48 6.13
CA ARG A 239 -5.22 -26.17 5.09
C ARG A 239 -5.91 -24.85 5.42
N GLY A 240 -5.61 -23.81 4.65
CA GLY A 240 -6.43 -22.59 4.59
C GLY A 240 -5.74 -21.26 4.94
N GLU A 241 -4.42 -21.19 4.75
CA GLU A 241 -3.70 -19.91 4.71
C GLU A 241 -4.11 -19.11 3.47
N HIS A 242 -4.01 -17.78 3.55
CA HIS A 242 -4.29 -16.86 2.44
C HIS A 242 -5.71 -16.92 1.84
N ARG A 243 -6.67 -17.53 2.55
CA ARG A 243 -8.03 -17.69 2.01
C ARG A 243 -8.79 -16.38 1.98
N VAL A 244 -9.57 -16.22 0.92
CA VAL A 244 -10.61 -15.20 0.82
C VAL A 244 -11.94 -15.91 0.60
N LYS A 245 -12.95 -15.55 1.40
CA LYS A 245 -14.34 -15.99 1.24
C LYS A 245 -15.26 -14.79 1.35
N GLY A 246 -16.30 -14.73 0.55
CA GLY A 246 -17.20 -13.60 0.60
C GLY A 246 -18.40 -13.78 -0.31
N LYS A 247 -19.14 -12.68 -0.47
CA LYS A 247 -20.30 -12.61 -1.34
C LYS A 247 -20.45 -11.22 -1.95
N ILE A 248 -21.08 -11.17 -3.11
CA ILE A 248 -21.60 -9.95 -3.74
C ILE A 248 -23.13 -9.99 -3.60
N CYS A 249 -23.73 -8.91 -3.14
CA CYS A 249 -25.17 -8.82 -2.91
C CYS A 249 -25.74 -7.46 -3.33
N GLN A 250 -27.06 -7.43 -3.55
CA GLN A 250 -27.81 -6.19 -3.69
C GLN A 250 -28.09 -5.61 -2.29
N SER A 251 -27.63 -4.40 -2.01
CA SER A 251 -27.77 -3.74 -0.69
C SER A 251 -29.21 -3.65 -0.20
N SER A 252 -30.15 -3.31 -1.09
CA SER A 252 -31.55 -3.07 -0.72
C SER A 252 -32.30 -4.32 -0.25
N SER A 253 -31.93 -5.50 -0.76
CA SER A 253 -32.62 -6.76 -0.47
C SER A 253 -31.75 -7.76 0.30
N MET A 254 -30.46 -7.46 0.47
CA MET A 254 -29.44 -8.38 0.96
C MET A 254 -29.38 -9.70 0.16
N LYS A 255 -29.95 -9.72 -1.05
CA LYS A 255 -29.96 -10.89 -1.94
C LYS A 255 -28.53 -11.14 -2.44
N THR A 256 -27.98 -12.30 -2.11
CA THR A 256 -26.71 -12.76 -2.65
C THR A 256 -26.83 -13.03 -4.14
N LEU A 257 -25.92 -12.46 -4.92
CA LEU A 257 -25.80 -12.63 -6.37
C LEU A 257 -24.64 -13.58 -6.69
N TYR A 258 -23.50 -13.39 -6.03
CA TYR A 258 -22.31 -14.24 -6.18
C TYR A 258 -21.75 -14.67 -4.83
N GLU A 259 -21.23 -15.89 -4.79
CA GLU A 259 -20.27 -16.36 -3.78
C GLU A 259 -18.85 -16.17 -4.30
N VAL A 260 -17.96 -15.62 -3.48
CA VAL A 260 -16.55 -15.40 -3.81
C VAL A 260 -15.70 -16.31 -2.93
N GLU A 261 -14.85 -17.15 -3.53
CA GLU A 261 -13.95 -18.02 -2.78
C GLU A 261 -12.63 -18.24 -3.52
N GLY A 262 -11.53 -18.28 -2.76
CA GLY A 262 -10.23 -18.71 -3.24
C GLY A 262 -9.12 -18.29 -2.31
N TYR A 263 -7.99 -17.90 -2.90
CA TYR A 263 -6.78 -17.52 -2.21
C TYR A 263 -6.24 -16.22 -2.80
N TRP A 264 -6.00 -15.19 -1.96
CA TRP A 264 -5.53 -13.88 -2.45
C TRP A 264 -4.14 -13.96 -3.11
N ASN A 265 -3.36 -14.99 -2.79
CA ASN A 265 -2.04 -15.23 -3.36
C ASN A 265 -2.06 -16.20 -4.57
N SER A 266 -3.23 -16.66 -5.01
CA SER A 266 -3.36 -17.60 -6.13
C SER A 266 -4.63 -17.25 -6.92
N ILE A 267 -5.61 -18.16 -6.98
CA ILE A 267 -6.83 -18.00 -7.75
C ILE A 267 -8.00 -17.65 -6.82
N VAL A 268 -8.82 -16.68 -7.23
CA VAL A 268 -10.14 -16.40 -6.65
C VAL A 268 -11.21 -16.54 -7.71
N LYS A 269 -12.29 -17.23 -7.36
CA LYS A 269 -13.45 -17.46 -8.20
C LYS A 269 -14.68 -16.75 -7.67
N ALA A 270 -15.59 -16.40 -8.57
CA ALA A 270 -16.95 -16.00 -8.26
C ALA A 270 -17.94 -17.01 -8.86
N LYS A 271 -18.90 -17.44 -8.06
CA LYS A 271 -19.98 -18.37 -8.43
C LYS A 271 -21.31 -17.64 -8.40
N ASP A 272 -21.98 -17.57 -9.55
CA ASP A 272 -23.35 -17.05 -9.65
C ASP A 272 -24.31 -18.01 -8.94
N ILE A 273 -25.09 -17.50 -8.00
CA ILE A 273 -26.03 -18.31 -7.21
C ILE A 273 -27.18 -18.85 -8.05
N ASN A 274 -27.63 -18.13 -9.08
CA ASN A 274 -28.79 -18.54 -9.87
C ASN A 274 -28.41 -19.61 -10.91
N SER A 275 -27.29 -19.40 -11.61
CA SER A 275 -26.84 -20.32 -12.67
C SER A 275 -25.90 -21.42 -12.19
N GLY A 276 -25.28 -21.25 -11.01
CA GLY A 276 -24.23 -22.13 -10.51
C GLY A 276 -22.89 -22.00 -11.25
N LYS A 277 -22.79 -21.12 -12.25
CA LYS A 277 -21.59 -20.93 -13.07
C LYS A 277 -20.45 -20.33 -12.22
N GLU A 278 -19.31 -21.00 -12.23
CA GLU A 278 -18.07 -20.48 -11.65
C GLU A 278 -17.22 -19.76 -12.71
N THR A 279 -16.63 -18.64 -12.31
CA THR A 279 -15.69 -17.86 -13.12
C THR A 279 -14.46 -17.50 -12.30
N ILE A 280 -13.28 -17.55 -12.90
CA ILE A 280 -12.06 -17.02 -12.27
C ILE A 280 -12.09 -15.51 -12.43
N ILE A 281 -12.16 -14.79 -11.31
CA ILE A 281 -12.19 -13.33 -11.30
C ILE A 281 -10.78 -12.74 -11.06
N TYR A 282 -9.89 -13.50 -10.43
CA TYR A 282 -8.52 -13.08 -10.15
C TYR A 282 -7.57 -14.28 -10.21
N ASP A 283 -6.44 -14.08 -10.88
CA ASP A 283 -5.29 -15.00 -10.92
C ASP A 283 -4.02 -14.21 -10.60
N ALA A 284 -3.44 -14.47 -9.44
CA ALA A 284 -2.19 -13.86 -8.98
C ALA A 284 -1.03 -14.08 -9.97
N LYS A 285 -0.98 -15.21 -10.68
CA LYS A 285 0.09 -15.46 -11.65
C LYS A 285 0.00 -14.50 -12.82
N GLU A 286 -1.20 -14.26 -13.36
CA GLU A 286 -1.41 -13.33 -14.48
C GLU A 286 -1.16 -11.86 -14.07
N VAL A 287 -1.57 -11.50 -12.86
CA VAL A 287 -1.48 -10.11 -12.39
C VAL A 287 -0.05 -9.72 -12.06
N PHE A 288 0.78 -10.67 -11.60
CA PHE A 288 2.10 -10.39 -11.06
C PHE A 288 3.26 -11.01 -11.86
N SER A 289 3.00 -11.67 -13.00
CA SER A 289 4.04 -12.15 -13.89
C SER A 289 4.80 -10.99 -14.54
N GLU A 290 6.12 -11.01 -14.58
CA GLU A 290 6.93 -10.05 -15.36
C GLU A 290 6.82 -8.57 -14.91
N LEU A 291 6.57 -8.33 -13.62
CA LEU A 291 6.61 -6.95 -13.08
C LEU A 291 7.95 -6.27 -13.39
N LYS A 292 7.86 -5.12 -14.05
CA LYS A 292 9.01 -4.32 -14.47
C LYS A 292 9.41 -3.32 -13.38
N THR A 293 10.70 -3.15 -13.20
CA THR A 293 11.25 -2.09 -12.33
C THR A 293 10.94 -0.74 -12.96
N PRO A 294 10.39 0.24 -12.21
CA PRO A 294 10.24 1.59 -12.72
C PRO A 294 11.61 2.19 -13.10
N ILE A 295 11.60 3.14 -14.03
CA ILE A 295 12.80 3.85 -14.51
C ILE A 295 12.59 5.36 -14.38
N VAL A 296 13.68 6.11 -14.24
CA VAL A 296 13.61 7.57 -14.33
C VAL A 296 13.66 7.98 -15.80
N LYS A 297 12.61 8.66 -16.24
CA LYS A 297 12.51 9.24 -17.58
C LYS A 297 13.00 10.68 -17.61
N ASP A 298 12.75 11.43 -16.54
CA ASP A 298 13.19 12.81 -16.39
C ASP A 298 13.79 13.00 -14.99
N LEU A 299 15.13 13.11 -14.91
CA LEU A 299 15.81 13.29 -13.64
C LEU A 299 15.60 14.69 -13.05
N GLN A 300 15.44 15.72 -13.91
CA GLN A 300 15.26 17.11 -13.45
C GLN A 300 13.87 17.32 -12.84
N GLY A 301 12.88 16.55 -13.27
CA GLY A 301 11.54 16.53 -12.72
C GLY A 301 11.40 15.84 -11.35
N ILE A 302 12.45 15.15 -10.85
CA ILE A 302 12.40 14.48 -9.54
C ILE A 302 12.44 15.51 -8.40
N TRP A 303 11.43 15.48 -7.53
CA TRP A 303 11.43 16.33 -6.33
C TRP A 303 12.41 15.82 -5.27
N PRO A 304 13.02 16.72 -4.46
CA PRO A 304 13.82 16.31 -3.30
C PRO A 304 13.03 15.49 -2.27
N THR A 305 11.71 15.62 -2.25
CA THR A 305 10.81 14.87 -1.37
C THR A 305 10.47 13.47 -1.89
N GLU A 306 10.83 13.12 -3.12
CA GLU A 306 10.54 11.81 -3.70
C GLU A 306 11.23 10.71 -2.88
N SER A 307 10.50 9.66 -2.49
CA SER A 307 10.99 8.54 -1.70
C SER A 307 12.31 7.95 -2.22
N THR A 308 12.46 7.79 -3.54
CA THR A 308 13.67 7.22 -4.15
C THR A 308 14.90 8.12 -4.01
N ALA A 309 14.68 9.44 -3.86
CA ALA A 309 15.72 10.43 -3.60
C ALA A 309 16.03 10.52 -2.09
N VAL A 310 14.98 10.67 -1.25
CA VAL A 310 15.09 10.75 0.22
C VAL A 310 15.85 9.57 0.80
N TRP A 311 15.55 8.36 0.34
CA TRP A 311 16.12 7.12 0.85
C TRP A 311 17.23 6.52 -0.02
N SER A 312 17.76 7.30 -0.97
CA SER A 312 18.74 6.83 -1.98
C SER A 312 20.01 6.24 -1.34
N GLU A 313 20.66 6.96 -0.42
CA GLU A 313 21.89 6.49 0.24
C GLU A 313 21.66 5.29 1.16
N VAL A 314 20.52 5.26 1.85
CA VAL A 314 20.12 4.11 2.68
C VAL A 314 19.95 2.88 1.80
N SER A 315 19.22 3.04 0.69
CA SER A 315 18.96 1.97 -0.27
C SER A 315 20.24 1.46 -0.92
N ARG A 316 21.17 2.35 -1.32
CA ARG A 316 22.50 1.98 -1.83
C ARG A 316 23.31 1.20 -0.81
N GLY A 317 23.31 1.63 0.46
CA GLY A 317 23.97 0.93 1.55
C GLY A 317 23.42 -0.49 1.74
N ILE A 318 22.09 -0.65 1.72
CA ILE A 318 21.42 -1.96 1.81
C ILE A 318 21.76 -2.84 0.61
N LEU A 319 21.62 -2.33 -0.62
CA LEU A 319 21.86 -3.09 -1.85
C LEU A 319 23.33 -3.53 -1.99
N SER A 320 24.27 -2.70 -1.54
CA SER A 320 25.70 -3.03 -1.50
C SER A 320 26.12 -3.83 -0.25
N LYS A 321 25.18 -4.19 0.63
CA LYS A 321 25.41 -4.88 1.91
C LYS A 321 26.39 -4.13 2.84
N ASN A 322 26.52 -2.81 2.66
CA ASN A 322 27.29 -1.94 3.54
C ASN A 322 26.40 -1.38 4.67
N TRP A 323 26.25 -2.18 5.72
CA TRP A 323 25.35 -1.88 6.85
C TRP A 323 25.75 -0.64 7.65
N THR A 324 27.05 -0.34 7.73
CA THR A 324 27.55 0.86 8.40
C THR A 324 27.07 2.10 7.66
N LYS A 325 27.30 2.17 6.34
CA LYS A 325 26.81 3.29 5.51
C LYS A 325 25.29 3.39 5.53
N ALA A 326 24.58 2.27 5.41
CA ALA A 326 23.12 2.27 5.47
C ALA A 326 22.59 2.84 6.80
N ARG A 327 23.27 2.54 7.92
CA ARG A 327 22.90 3.03 9.25
C ARG A 327 23.17 4.52 9.40
N GLU A 328 24.34 4.99 8.98
CA GLU A 328 24.72 6.40 9.01
C GLU A 328 23.76 7.26 8.16
N ALA A 329 23.47 6.80 6.93
CA ALA A 329 22.52 7.46 6.04
C ALA A 329 21.10 7.51 6.64
N LYS A 330 20.63 6.38 7.21
CA LYS A 330 19.30 6.32 7.84
C LYS A 330 19.20 7.28 9.02
N SER A 331 20.21 7.31 9.89
CA SER A 331 20.27 8.27 11.00
C SER A 331 20.30 9.71 10.51
N THR A 332 20.98 10.01 9.41
CA THR A 332 21.01 11.37 8.83
C THR A 332 19.61 11.84 8.42
N VAL A 333 18.85 11.00 7.71
CA VAL A 333 17.46 11.32 7.30
C VAL A 333 16.56 11.54 8.52
N GLU A 334 16.63 10.62 9.50
CA GLU A 334 15.82 10.67 10.71
C GLU A 334 16.15 11.86 11.62
N ASP A 335 17.44 12.20 11.75
CA ASP A 335 17.91 13.32 12.56
C ASP A 335 17.49 14.66 11.95
N ASN A 336 17.58 14.77 10.62
CA ASN A 336 17.10 15.95 9.91
C ASN A 336 15.59 16.14 10.09
N GLN A 337 14.80 15.06 10.01
CA GLN A 337 13.36 15.14 10.29
C GLN A 337 13.05 15.57 11.73
N ARG A 338 13.79 15.03 12.72
CA ARG A 338 13.65 15.45 14.12
C ARG A 338 14.01 16.92 14.32
N LYS A 339 15.02 17.42 13.60
CA LYS A 339 15.41 18.83 13.61
C LYS A 339 14.30 19.72 13.03
N LEU A 340 13.81 19.40 11.82
CA LEU A 340 12.74 20.15 11.16
C LEU A 340 11.43 20.16 11.98
N ALA A 341 11.12 19.05 12.65
CA ALA A 341 9.96 18.98 13.55
C ALA A 341 10.08 19.94 14.74
N LYS A 342 11.25 19.99 15.39
CA LYS A 342 11.52 20.93 16.49
C LYS A 342 11.51 22.38 16.04
N GLU A 343 12.01 22.66 14.84
CA GLU A 343 11.98 24.01 14.27
C GLU A 343 10.56 24.49 13.97
N ARG A 344 9.69 23.60 13.47
CA ARG A 344 8.27 23.90 13.27
C ARG A 344 7.56 24.14 14.60
N GLU A 345 7.81 23.27 15.59
CA GLU A 345 7.25 23.39 16.94
C GLU A 345 7.67 24.71 17.61
N SER A 346 8.94 25.10 17.52
CA SER A 346 9.44 26.34 18.13
C SER A 346 8.85 27.61 17.50
N LYS A 347 8.39 27.53 16.26
CA LYS A 347 7.70 28.61 15.55
C LYS A 347 6.17 28.56 15.69
N GLY A 348 5.61 27.50 16.28
CA GLY A 348 4.17 27.26 16.33
C GLY A 348 3.56 26.98 14.94
N GLU A 349 4.37 26.51 13.98
CA GLU A 349 3.94 26.21 12.63
C GLU A 349 3.32 24.81 12.55
N THR A 350 2.14 24.71 11.94
CA THR A 350 1.50 23.43 11.61
C THR A 350 1.92 23.00 10.21
N TRP A 351 2.22 21.71 10.03
CA TRP A 351 2.51 21.18 8.70
C TRP A 351 1.27 21.25 7.80
N VAL A 352 1.45 21.78 6.59
CA VAL A 352 0.42 21.78 5.55
C VAL A 352 0.95 20.94 4.39
N PRO A 353 0.27 19.83 4.02
CA PRO A 353 0.67 19.02 2.89
C PRO A 353 0.61 19.81 1.58
N ASN A 354 1.51 19.49 0.64
CA ASN A 354 1.65 20.22 -0.61
C ASN A 354 0.62 19.82 -1.67
N HIS A 355 0.11 18.58 -1.60
CA HIS A 355 -0.72 18.00 -2.66
C HIS A 355 -2.14 17.63 -2.19
N PHE A 356 -2.39 17.66 -0.88
CA PHE A 356 -3.65 17.24 -0.29
C PHE A 356 -4.16 18.23 0.76
N THR A 357 -5.46 18.49 0.74
CA THR A 357 -6.16 19.04 1.91
C THR A 357 -6.53 17.90 2.84
N VAL A 358 -6.29 18.10 4.14
CA VAL A 358 -6.45 17.03 5.13
C VAL A 358 -7.31 17.50 6.29
N SER A 359 -8.21 16.64 6.74
CA SER A 359 -9.01 16.82 7.95
C SER A 359 -8.93 15.57 8.81
N ASP A 360 -8.92 15.74 10.13
CA ASP A 360 -8.99 14.65 11.10
C ASP A 360 -10.14 14.93 12.07
N SER A 361 -11.08 13.99 12.17
CA SER A 361 -12.22 14.07 13.10
C SER A 361 -12.32 12.82 13.96
N LYS A 362 -12.92 12.95 15.15
CA LYS A 362 -13.10 11.80 16.05
C LYS A 362 -14.06 10.74 15.50
N GLU A 363 -14.98 11.14 14.62
CA GLU A 363 -16.03 10.26 14.08
C GLU A 363 -15.57 9.57 12.79
N ASP A 364 -14.98 10.33 11.86
CA ASP A 364 -14.61 9.83 10.52
C ASP A 364 -13.12 9.49 10.39
N GLY A 365 -12.29 9.86 11.37
CA GLY A 365 -10.84 9.75 11.30
C GLY A 365 -10.24 10.71 10.28
N TRP A 366 -9.11 10.30 9.69
CA TRP A 366 -8.40 11.07 8.68
C TRP A 366 -9.09 10.97 7.32
N ASP A 367 -9.30 12.14 6.70
CA ASP A 367 -9.74 12.28 5.33
C ASP A 367 -8.76 13.14 4.54
N CYS A 368 -8.46 12.71 3.32
CA CYS A 368 -7.45 13.31 2.46
C CYS A 368 -8.10 13.56 1.09
N SER A 369 -8.15 14.81 0.66
CA SER A 369 -8.66 15.20 -0.67
C SER A 369 -7.54 15.84 -1.50
N PRO A 370 -7.40 15.47 -2.78
CA PRO A 370 -6.38 16.07 -3.64
C PRO A 370 -6.65 17.55 -3.88
N ILE A 371 -5.60 18.38 -3.89
CA ILE A 371 -5.70 19.82 -4.21
C ILE A 371 -5.93 20.02 -5.71
N GLN A 372 -5.32 19.17 -6.53
CA GLN A 372 -5.43 19.20 -7.99
C GLN A 372 -6.49 18.18 -8.45
N GLU A 373 -7.24 18.52 -9.49
CA GLU A 373 -8.22 17.60 -10.08
C GLU A 373 -7.55 16.40 -10.77
N ARG A 374 -6.33 16.61 -11.31
CA ARG A 374 -5.59 15.57 -12.04
C ARG A 374 -4.16 15.45 -11.56
N VAL A 375 -3.65 14.22 -11.62
CA VAL A 375 -2.24 13.93 -11.38
C VAL A 375 -1.46 14.10 -12.68
N PRO A 376 -0.45 15.00 -12.73
CA PRO A 376 0.36 15.18 -13.93
C PRO A 376 1.24 13.95 -14.20
N PRO A 377 1.74 13.79 -15.45
CA PRO A 377 2.74 12.77 -15.76
C PRO A 377 3.97 12.89 -14.86
N ALA A 378 4.50 11.74 -14.46
CA ALA A 378 5.58 11.63 -13.51
C ALA A 378 6.95 11.50 -14.16
N PRO A 379 8.02 11.94 -13.47
CA PRO A 379 9.40 11.70 -13.89
C PRO A 379 9.81 10.22 -13.81
N ILE A 380 9.18 9.43 -12.93
CA ILE A 380 9.39 7.99 -12.80
C ILE A 380 8.29 7.25 -13.57
N VAL A 381 8.67 6.30 -14.43
CA VAL A 381 7.73 5.55 -15.25
C VAL A 381 7.89 4.05 -15.09
N VAL A 382 6.79 3.32 -15.00
CA VAL A 382 6.80 1.86 -15.13
C VAL A 382 6.76 1.50 -16.61
N PRO A 383 7.78 0.81 -17.15
CA PRO A 383 7.74 0.37 -18.54
C PRO A 383 6.53 -0.53 -18.80
N LEU A 384 5.88 -0.36 -19.96
CA LEU A 384 4.78 -1.24 -20.41
C LEU A 384 5.34 -2.55 -20.95
#